data_AF-A0A2A5HWG7-F1
#
_entry.id   AF-A0A2A5HWG7-F1
#
_cell.length_a   1.000
_cell.length_b   1.000
_cell.length_c   1.000
_cell.angle_alpha   90.00
_cell.angle_beta   90.00
_cell.angle_gamma   90.00
#
_symmetry.space_group_name_H-M   'P 1'
#
loop_
_entity.id
_entity.type
_entity.pdbx_description
1 polymer ?
#
loop_
_entity_poly.entity_id
_entity_poly.type
_entity_poly.pdbx_seq_one_letter_code
_entity_poly.pdbx_strand_id
1 'polypeptide(L)'
;MQSSKQKKLEQNGWKVGSASDFLELTPEEEAYIELKLSLCRTLKKIRTRKHLTQSDLAKKINSSQSRVAKMEAGDASVSLDLVIKSLFSAGASSKDIRNAIPQS
;
A
#
# COMPACT_ATOMS: atom_id res chain seq x y z
N MET A 1 18.75 -4.18 -8.60
CA MET A 1 19.52 -5.42 -8.78
C MET A 1 20.81 -5.10 -9.52
N GLN A 2 21.92 -5.82 -9.30
CA GLN A 2 23.16 -5.62 -10.07
C GLN A 2 22.98 -6.17 -11.51
N SER A 3 23.35 -5.39 -12.52
CA SER A 3 23.12 -5.72 -13.95
C SER A 3 23.84 -7.00 -14.42
N SER A 4 25.01 -7.29 -13.83
CA SER A 4 25.78 -8.51 -14.09
C SER A 4 25.03 -9.78 -13.66
N LYS A 5 24.33 -9.73 -12.52
CA LYS A 5 23.51 -10.84 -12.01
C LYS A 5 22.29 -11.08 -12.90
N GLN A 6 21.69 -10.01 -13.44
CA GLN A 6 20.56 -10.11 -14.37
C GLN A 6 20.94 -10.88 -15.63
N LYS A 7 21.99 -10.44 -16.32
CA LYS A 7 22.46 -11.08 -17.56
C LYS A 7 22.78 -12.56 -17.38
N LYS A 8 23.39 -12.93 -16.25
CA LYS A 8 23.70 -14.33 -15.94
C LYS A 8 22.44 -15.17 -15.74
N LEU A 9 21.39 -14.62 -15.12
CA LEU A 9 20.11 -15.32 -14.95
C LEU A 9 19.41 -15.52 -16.29
N GLU A 10 19.34 -14.48 -17.12
CA GLU A 10 18.74 -14.53 -18.46
C GLU A 10 19.45 -15.52 -19.38
N GLN A 11 20.79 -15.56 -19.37
CA GLN A 11 21.58 -16.55 -20.11
C GLN A 11 21.32 -18.00 -19.68
N ASN A 12 20.91 -18.22 -18.43
CA ASN A 12 20.55 -19.54 -17.90
C ASN A 12 19.04 -19.84 -18.05
N GLY A 13 18.32 -19.09 -18.89
CA GLY A 13 16.91 -19.32 -19.20
C GLY A 13 15.93 -18.77 -18.16
N TRP A 14 16.38 -17.98 -17.18
CA TRP A 14 15.49 -17.33 -16.21
C TRP A 14 14.91 -16.04 -16.79
N LYS A 15 13.60 -15.86 -16.66
CA LYS A 15 12.91 -14.60 -17.00
C LYS A 15 13.03 -13.62 -15.83
N VAL A 16 13.46 -12.39 -16.12
CA VAL A 16 13.47 -11.28 -15.16
C VAL A 16 12.37 -10.31 -15.57
N GLY A 17 11.51 -9.93 -14.62
CA GLY A 17 10.38 -9.05 -14.87
C GLY A 17 9.84 -8.43 -13.57
N SER A 18 8.83 -7.59 -13.71
CA SER A 18 8.08 -7.01 -12.60
C SER A 18 7.15 -8.04 -11.94
N ALA A 19 6.56 -7.68 -10.80
CA ALA A 19 5.49 -8.47 -10.20
C ALA A 19 4.26 -8.56 -11.13
N SER A 20 3.99 -7.48 -11.87
CA SER A 20 2.90 -7.39 -12.86
C SER A 20 3.12 -8.35 -14.02
N ASP A 21 4.35 -8.49 -14.51
CA ASP A 21 4.72 -9.49 -15.54
C ASP A 21 4.55 -10.93 -15.03
N PHE A 22 4.80 -11.16 -13.74
CA PHE A 22 4.69 -12.49 -13.14
C PHE A 22 3.24 -12.89 -12.85
N LEU A 23 2.43 -11.94 -12.40
CA LEU A 23 1.02 -12.13 -12.07
C LEU A 23 0.08 -11.91 -13.26
N GLU A 24 0.62 -11.55 -14.42
CA GLU A 24 -0.12 -11.25 -15.66
C GLU A 24 -1.21 -10.20 -15.46
N LEU A 25 -0.90 -9.16 -14.67
CA LEU A 25 -1.86 -8.11 -14.33
C LEU A 25 -2.19 -7.26 -15.54
N THR A 26 -3.47 -6.88 -15.69
CA THR A 26 -3.82 -5.80 -16.61
C THR A 26 -3.31 -4.45 -16.07
N PRO A 27 -3.13 -3.43 -16.93
CA PRO A 27 -2.74 -2.10 -16.47
C PRO A 27 -3.68 -1.53 -15.40
N GLU A 28 -4.97 -1.85 -15.47
CA GLU A 28 -5.98 -1.43 -14.50
C GLU A 28 -5.81 -2.14 -13.15
N GLU A 29 -5.49 -3.44 -13.16
CA GLU A 29 -5.23 -4.22 -11.95
C GLU A 29 -3.96 -3.76 -11.24
N GLU A 30 -2.89 -3.53 -12.00
CA GLU A 30 -1.64 -2.97 -11.49
C GLU A 30 -1.88 -1.60 -10.84
N ALA A 31 -2.57 -0.69 -11.55
CA ALA A 31 -2.92 0.63 -11.03
C ALA A 31 -3.76 0.55 -9.75
N TYR A 32 -4.74 -0.35 -9.69
CA TYR A 32 -5.58 -0.57 -8.52
C TYR A 32 -4.77 -1.08 -7.31
N ILE A 33 -3.89 -2.06 -7.54
CA ILE A 33 -3.03 -2.65 -6.50
C ILE A 33 -2.06 -1.60 -5.96
N GLU A 34 -1.37 -0.86 -6.84
CA GLU A 34 -0.45 0.18 -6.41
C GLU A 34 -1.15 1.32 -5.68
N LEU A 35 -2.35 1.72 -6.13
CA LEU A 35 -3.18 2.69 -5.41
C LEU A 35 -3.49 2.21 -3.98
N LYS A 36 -4.00 0.98 -3.83
CA LYS A 36 -4.32 0.41 -2.52
C LYS A 36 -3.07 0.36 -1.63
N LEU A 37 -1.95 -0.15 -2.13
CA LEU A 37 -0.71 -0.25 -1.36
C LEU A 37 -0.18 1.13 -0.95
N SER A 38 -0.23 2.12 -1.84
CA SER A 38 0.22 3.48 -1.56
C SER A 38 -0.63 4.18 -0.50
N LEU A 39 -1.97 4.00 -0.53
CA LEU A 39 -2.87 4.52 0.50
C LEU A 39 -2.63 3.86 1.86
N CYS A 40 -2.44 2.54 1.91
CA CYS A 40 -2.11 1.80 3.13
C CYS A 40 -0.78 2.27 3.76
N ARG A 41 0.27 2.45 2.93
CA ARG A 41 1.55 3.02 3.36
C ARG A 41 1.38 4.45 3.88
N THR A 42 0.54 5.25 3.22
CA THR A 42 0.24 6.63 3.65
C THR A 42 -0.49 6.64 4.99
N LEU A 43 -1.44 5.74 5.22
CA LEU A 43 -2.14 5.63 6.50
C LEU A 43 -1.16 5.46 7.66
N LYS A 44 -0.19 4.55 7.50
CA LYS A 44 0.88 4.35 8.49
C LYS A 44 1.69 5.62 8.73
N LYS A 45 2.10 6.31 7.66
CA LYS A 45 2.86 7.57 7.73
C LYS A 45 2.07 8.68 8.45
N ILE A 46 0.79 8.85 8.15
CA ILE A 46 -0.06 9.86 8.80
C ILE A 46 -0.24 9.52 10.27
N ARG A 47 -0.57 8.27 10.59
CA ARG A 47 -0.76 7.81 11.97
C ARG A 47 0.49 8.07 12.82
N THR A 48 1.67 7.69 12.32
CA THR A 48 2.92 7.90 13.07
C THR A 48 3.28 9.38 13.20
N ARG A 49 3.07 10.18 12.15
CA ARG A 49 3.27 11.65 12.20
C ARG A 49 2.36 12.34 13.21
N LYS A 50 1.19 11.77 13.49
CA LYS A 50 0.22 12.24 14.49
C LYS A 50 0.43 11.60 15.88
N HIS A 51 1.51 10.84 16.07
CA HIS A 51 1.85 10.16 17.33
C HIS A 51 0.76 9.22 17.86
N LEU A 52 -0.03 8.62 16.95
CA LEU A 52 -1.07 7.65 17.32
C LEU A 52 -0.50 6.23 17.29
N THR A 53 -0.80 5.41 18.29
CA THR A 53 -0.60 3.96 18.19
C THR A 53 -1.64 3.35 17.26
N GLN A 54 -1.44 2.10 16.82
CA GLN A 54 -2.46 1.37 16.06
C GLN A 54 -3.76 1.22 16.88
N SER A 55 -3.66 1.07 18.20
CA SER A 55 -4.82 1.02 19.11
C SER A 55 -5.54 2.36 19.22
N ASP A 56 -4.82 3.48 19.20
CA ASP A 56 -5.45 4.80 19.25
C ASP A 56 -6.25 5.09 17.98
N LEU A 57 -5.67 4.76 16.81
CA LEU A 57 -6.42 4.87 15.55
C LEU A 57 -7.62 3.91 15.55
N ALA A 58 -7.44 2.68 16.03
CA ALA A 58 -8.53 1.70 16.11
C ALA A 58 -9.72 2.22 16.91
N LYS A 59 -9.47 2.87 18.07
CA LYS A 59 -10.51 3.52 18.87
C LYS A 59 -11.23 4.62 18.08
N LYS A 60 -10.50 5.46 17.34
CA LYS A 60 -11.09 6.55 16.52
C LYS A 60 -12.01 6.03 15.42
N ILE A 61 -11.73 4.86 14.85
CA ILE A 61 -12.51 4.27 13.74
C ILE A 61 -13.44 3.14 14.20
N ASN A 62 -13.69 3.01 15.51
CA ASN A 62 -14.50 1.94 16.11
C ASN A 62 -14.12 0.53 15.59
N SER A 63 -12.84 0.20 15.67
CA SER A 63 -12.26 -1.02 15.12
C SER A 63 -11.26 -1.66 16.09
N SER A 64 -10.64 -2.77 15.68
CA SER A 64 -9.59 -3.42 16.45
C SER A 64 -8.19 -2.98 16.00
N GLN A 65 -7.22 -3.02 16.92
CA GLN A 65 -5.81 -2.78 16.60
C GLN A 65 -5.31 -3.73 15.50
N SER A 66 -5.69 -5.01 15.55
CA SER A 66 -5.35 -6.00 14.52
C SER A 66 -5.88 -5.59 13.14
N ARG A 67 -7.10 -5.04 13.07
CA ARG A 67 -7.64 -4.55 11.81
C ARG A 67 -6.83 -3.37 11.28
N VAL A 68 -6.43 -2.42 12.13
CA VAL A 68 -5.52 -1.33 11.74
C VAL A 68 -4.18 -1.87 11.24
N ALA A 69 -3.58 -2.85 11.92
CA ALA A 69 -2.34 -3.48 11.47
C ALA A 69 -2.47 -4.11 10.07
N LYS A 70 -3.60 -4.79 9.81
CA LYS A 70 -3.94 -5.32 8.48
C LYS A 70 -4.08 -4.23 7.42
N MET A 71 -4.70 -3.08 7.76
CA MET A 71 -4.78 -1.95 6.83
C MET A 71 -3.39 -1.47 6.45
N GLU A 72 -2.51 -1.27 7.43
CA GLU A 72 -1.14 -0.78 7.18
C GLU A 72 -0.26 -1.78 6.40
N ALA A 73 -0.58 -3.07 6.50
CA ALA A 73 0.07 -4.13 5.74
C ALA A 73 -0.49 -4.31 4.32
N GLY A 74 -1.58 -3.61 3.96
CA GLY A 74 -2.23 -3.78 2.66
C GLY A 74 -2.98 -5.11 2.50
N ASP A 75 -3.41 -5.72 3.61
CA ASP A 75 -4.06 -7.02 3.64
C ASP A 75 -5.29 -7.08 2.71
N ALA A 76 -5.50 -8.23 2.06
CA ALA A 76 -6.59 -8.44 1.11
C ALA A 76 -7.98 -8.25 1.75
N SER A 77 -8.12 -8.53 3.04
CA SER A 77 -9.39 -8.40 3.78
C SER A 77 -9.83 -6.96 4.05
N VAL A 78 -8.98 -5.97 3.75
CA VAL A 78 -9.28 -4.55 3.98
C VAL A 78 -9.73 -3.88 2.67
N SER A 79 -10.89 -3.24 2.71
CA SER A 79 -11.42 -2.48 1.57
C SER A 79 -10.76 -1.11 1.42
N LEU A 80 -10.71 -0.60 0.19
CA LEU A 80 -10.18 0.73 -0.12
C LEU A 80 -10.97 1.84 0.62
N ASP A 81 -12.29 1.73 0.66
CA ASP A 81 -13.18 2.64 1.39
C ASP A 81 -12.79 2.76 2.87
N LEU A 82 -12.50 1.62 3.52
CA LEU A 82 -12.09 1.62 4.92
C LEU A 82 -10.72 2.27 5.13
N VAL A 83 -9.77 2.09 4.21
CA VAL A 83 -8.46 2.77 4.26
C VAL A 83 -8.63 4.28 4.12
N ILE A 84 -9.47 4.75 3.18
CA ILE A 84 -9.73 6.17 2.96
C ILE A 84 -10.42 6.81 4.17
N LYS A 85 -11.46 6.17 4.73
CA LYS A 85 -12.09 6.63 5.98
C LYS A 85 -11.09 6.72 7.12
N SER A 86 -10.23 5.72 7.26
CA SER A 86 -9.20 5.68 8.30
C SER A 86 -8.15 6.77 8.13
N LEU A 87 -7.78 7.12 6.89
CA LEU A 87 -6.90 8.25 6.58
C LEU A 87 -7.48 9.56 7.11
N PHE A 88 -8.75 9.85 6.81
CA PHE A 88 -9.42 11.04 7.31
C PHE A 88 -9.53 11.04 8.84
N SER A 89 -9.90 9.92 9.47
CA SER A 89 -9.96 9.79 10.93
C SER A 89 -8.58 9.92 11.61
N ALA A 90 -7.50 9.54 10.92
CA ALA A 90 -6.13 9.77 11.35
C ALA A 90 -5.68 11.23 11.17
N GLY A 91 -6.48 12.08 10.51
CA GLY A 91 -6.20 13.49 10.27
C GLY A 91 -5.44 13.77 8.97
N ALA A 92 -5.59 12.92 7.95
CA ALA A 92 -5.11 13.19 6.60
C ALA A 92 -5.91 14.32 5.95
N SER A 93 -5.22 15.18 5.20
CA SER A 93 -5.83 16.18 4.32
C SER A 93 -6.07 15.62 2.93
N SER A 94 -6.90 16.28 2.11
CA SER A 94 -7.06 15.93 0.70
C SER A 94 -5.74 15.97 -0.08
N LYS A 95 -4.79 16.83 0.35
CA LYS A 95 -3.44 16.88 -0.22
C LYS A 95 -2.64 15.61 0.10
N ASP A 96 -2.76 15.08 1.32
CA ASP A 96 -2.12 13.80 1.67
C ASP A 96 -2.66 12.65 0.82
N ILE A 97 -3.98 12.61 0.56
CA ILE A 97 -4.60 11.59 -0.30
C ILE A 97 -4.12 11.74 -1.75
N ARG A 98 -4.14 12.97 -2.31
CA ARG A 98 -3.63 13.22 -3.66
C ARG A 98 -2.20 12.73 -3.82
N ASN A 99 -1.34 13.00 -2.83
CA ASN A 99 0.06 12.57 -2.84
C ASN A 99 0.23 11.05 -2.67
N ALA A 100 -0.80 10.36 -2.17
CA ALA A 100 -0.81 8.90 -2.09
C ALA A 100 -1.22 8.24 -3.40
N ILE A 101 -1.84 8.96 -4.33
CA ILE A 101 -2.19 8.42 -5.65
C ILE A 101 -0.89 8.34 -6.47
N PRO A 102 -0.47 7.14 -6.92
CA PRO A 102 0.68 7.00 -7.80
C PRO A 102 0.53 7.90 -9.02
N GLN A 103 1.56 8.68 -9.34
CA GLN A 103 1.63 9.41 -10.60
C GLN A 103 2.22 8.41 -11.60
N SER A 104 1.39 7.95 -12.54
CA SER A 104 1.78 7.06 -13.64
C SER A 104 2.96 7.62 -14.43
#